data_AF-A0A974Y2U2-F1
#
_entry.id   AF-A0A974Y2U2-F1
#
_cell.length_a   1.000
_cell.length_b   1.000
_cell.length_c   1.000
_cell.angle_alpha   90.00
_cell.angle_beta   90.00
_cell.angle_gamma   90.00
#
_symmetry.space_group_name_H-M   'P 1'
#
loop_
_entity.id
_entity.type
_entity.pdbx_description
1 polymer ?
#
loop_
_entity_poly.entity_id
_entity_poly.type
_entity_poly.pdbx_seq_one_letter_code
_entity_poly.pdbx_strand_id
1 'polypeptide(L)'
;MKLRRRQAAIFLALPFILAACGKSGFAHCVQVAEESDFTGKWLKADKVLADRTVRTEECAALDAASDDASGPRTGKVRWAECSAGPDCGEAGKF
;
A
#
# COMPACT_ATOMS: atom_id res chain seq x y z
N MET A 1 56.44 19.62 -23.67
CA MET A 1 55.35 18.72 -24.09
C MET A 1 54.65 18.15 -22.86
N LYS A 2 53.35 18.43 -22.71
CA LYS A 2 52.48 17.97 -21.60
C LYS A 2 51.94 16.58 -21.92
N LEU A 3 52.17 15.59 -21.07
CA LEU A 3 51.42 14.34 -21.09
C LEU A 3 50.70 14.16 -19.75
N ARG A 4 49.42 14.53 -19.71
CA ARG A 4 48.55 14.37 -18.55
C ARG A 4 48.10 12.90 -18.48
N ARG A 5 48.60 12.13 -17.51
CA ARG A 5 48.05 10.81 -17.19
C ARG A 5 46.76 11.01 -16.40
N ARG A 6 45.64 10.98 -17.10
CA ARG A 6 44.32 10.74 -16.50
C ARG A 6 44.21 9.24 -16.28
N GLN A 7 44.24 8.78 -15.03
CA GLN A 7 43.82 7.42 -14.72
C GLN A 7 42.56 7.49 -13.88
N ALA A 8 41.55 6.81 -14.42
CA ALA A 8 40.16 6.86 -14.05
C ALA A 8 39.96 6.32 -12.65
N ALA A 9 39.18 7.05 -11.85
CA ALA A 9 38.53 6.49 -10.68
C ALA A 9 37.57 5.40 -11.16
N ILE A 10 37.95 4.14 -10.99
CA ILE A 10 37.05 3.01 -11.13
C ILE A 10 36.15 3.04 -9.90
N PHE A 11 35.06 3.81 -10.00
CA PHE A 11 33.92 3.68 -9.11
C PHE A 11 33.31 2.30 -9.38
N LEU A 12 33.69 1.32 -8.55
CA LEU A 12 32.99 0.04 -8.44
C LEU A 12 31.53 0.35 -8.07
N ALA A 13 30.67 0.37 -9.07
CA ALA A 13 29.23 0.41 -8.89
C ALA A 13 28.80 -0.93 -8.28
N LEU A 14 28.55 -0.93 -6.97
CA LEU A 14 27.80 -1.99 -6.30
C LEU A 14 26.37 -1.97 -6.88
N PRO A 15 25.87 -3.03 -7.53
CA PRO A 15 24.43 -3.16 -7.70
C PRO A 15 23.86 -3.56 -6.34
N PHE A 16 23.35 -2.57 -5.62
CA PHE A 16 22.50 -2.74 -4.46
C PHE A 16 21.20 -3.38 -4.97
N ILE A 17 21.16 -4.72 -5.03
CA ILE A 17 19.92 -5.46 -5.28
C ILE A 17 19.10 -5.33 -4.00
N LEU A 18 18.33 -4.25 -3.92
CA LEU A 18 17.33 -4.04 -2.88
C LEU A 18 16.30 -5.17 -3.02
N ALA A 19 16.23 -5.97 -1.97
CA ALA A 19 15.20 -6.95 -1.75
C ALA A 19 13.82 -6.31 -1.96
N ALA A 20 13.17 -6.63 -3.07
CA ALA A 20 11.74 -6.49 -3.20
C ALA A 20 11.13 -7.55 -2.28
N CYS A 21 11.01 -7.20 -1.00
CA CYS A 21 10.12 -7.88 -0.07
C CYS A 21 8.71 -7.62 -0.62
N GLY A 22 8.26 -8.52 -1.50
CA GLY A 22 7.17 -8.29 -2.42
C GLY A 22 5.86 -8.16 -1.66
N LYS A 23 5.39 -6.92 -1.53
CA LYS A 23 3.98 -6.66 -1.26
C LYS A 23 3.16 -7.44 -2.28
N SER A 24 2.07 -8.09 -1.85
CA SER A 24 1.23 -8.88 -2.75
C SER A 24 0.67 -8.08 -3.94
N GLY A 25 0.62 -6.75 -3.81
CA GLY A 25 -0.05 -5.85 -4.75
C GLY A 25 -1.57 -5.84 -4.58
N PHE A 26 -2.10 -6.58 -3.62
CA PHE A 26 -3.51 -6.64 -3.27
C PHE A 26 -3.74 -6.06 -1.88
N ALA A 27 -4.92 -5.49 -1.68
CA ALA A 27 -5.39 -5.02 -0.40
C ALA A 27 -6.84 -5.45 -0.17
N HIS A 28 -7.13 -5.78 1.09
CA HIS A 28 -8.50 -5.87 1.56
C HIS A 28 -9.03 -4.44 1.76
N CYS A 29 -10.11 -4.09 1.05
CA CYS A 29 -10.62 -2.73 0.92
C CYS A 29 -12.05 -2.68 1.46
N VAL A 30 -12.29 -1.85 2.48
CA VAL A 30 -13.61 -1.66 3.11
C VAL A 30 -14.04 -0.21 2.96
N GLN A 31 -15.26 -0.01 2.47
CA GLN A 31 -15.91 1.28 2.34
C GLN A 31 -17.16 1.34 3.22
N VAL A 32 -17.36 2.46 3.90
CA VAL A 32 -18.54 2.76 4.72
C VAL A 32 -19.15 4.10 4.32
N ALA A 33 -20.39 4.37 4.75
CA ALA A 33 -21.07 5.64 4.47
C ALA A 33 -20.47 6.78 5.30
N GLU A 34 -20.23 6.54 6.59
CA GLU A 34 -19.62 7.48 7.52
C GLU A 34 -18.45 6.84 8.25
N GLU A 35 -17.39 7.61 8.53
CA GLU A 35 -16.21 7.07 9.23
C GLU A 35 -16.56 6.44 10.59
N SER A 36 -17.60 6.97 11.26
CA SER A 36 -18.11 6.43 12.52
C SER A 36 -18.67 5.00 12.43
N ASP A 37 -18.94 4.50 11.22
CA ASP A 37 -19.39 3.12 11.02
C ASP A 37 -18.23 2.10 11.10
N PHE A 38 -16.96 2.55 11.16
CA PHE A 38 -15.83 1.72 11.60
C PHE A 38 -15.84 1.57 13.12
N THR A 39 -16.18 0.37 13.60
CA THR A 39 -16.40 0.08 15.03
C THR A 39 -15.17 -0.48 15.75
N GLY A 40 -14.07 -0.69 15.03
CA GLY A 40 -12.83 -1.21 15.60
C GLY A 40 -11.57 -0.59 15.03
N LYS A 41 -10.44 -1.25 15.27
CA LYS A 41 -9.18 -0.92 14.61
C LYS A 41 -9.21 -1.46 13.18
N TRP A 42 -8.43 -0.83 12.31
CA TRP A 42 -8.30 -1.28 10.92
C TRP A 42 -9.63 -1.28 10.17
N LEU A 43 -10.07 -2.45 9.68
CA LEU A 43 -11.15 -2.61 8.71
C LEU A 43 -12.46 -3.09 9.34
N LYS A 44 -12.51 -3.24 10.66
CA LYS A 44 -13.73 -3.66 11.36
C LYS A 44 -14.80 -2.57 11.29
N ALA A 45 -15.94 -2.90 10.68
CA ALA A 45 -17.06 -1.99 10.47
C ALA A 45 -18.41 -2.72 10.54
N ASP A 46 -19.47 -1.98 10.90
CA ASP A 46 -20.82 -2.53 11.06
C ASP A 46 -21.70 -2.27 9.82
N LYS A 47 -21.57 -1.09 9.18
CA LYS A 47 -22.38 -0.69 8.01
C LYS A 47 -21.52 -0.60 6.75
N VAL A 48 -21.07 -1.75 6.29
CA VAL A 48 -20.20 -1.85 5.12
C VAL A 48 -21.00 -1.63 3.83
N LEU A 49 -20.55 -0.66 3.02
CA LEU A 49 -21.07 -0.43 1.66
C LEU A 49 -20.37 -1.33 0.64
N ALA A 50 -19.06 -1.55 0.81
CA ALA A 50 -18.28 -2.47 -0.01
C ALA A 50 -17.18 -3.13 0.82
N ASP A 51 -17.02 -4.44 0.67
CA ASP A 51 -15.93 -5.28 1.23
C ASP A 51 -15.40 -6.12 0.07
N ARG A 52 -14.14 -5.89 -0.32
CA ARG A 52 -13.53 -6.60 -1.45
C ARG A 52 -12.01 -6.63 -1.37
N THR A 53 -11.42 -7.68 -1.90
CA THR A 53 -10.01 -7.71 -2.27
C THR A 53 -9.83 -7.10 -3.65
N VAL A 54 -9.02 -6.05 -3.75
CA VAL A 54 -8.65 -5.38 -5.01
C VAL A 54 -7.16 -5.09 -5.04
N ARG A 55 -6.64 -4.53 -6.14
CA ARG A 55 -5.26 -4.03 -6.15
C ARG A 55 -5.11 -2.91 -5.11
N THR A 56 -3.95 -2.86 -4.47
CA THR A 56 -3.64 -1.81 -3.48
C THR A 56 -3.85 -0.41 -4.06
N GLU A 57 -3.43 -0.21 -5.31
CA GLU A 57 -3.60 1.05 -6.05
C GLU A 57 -5.07 1.42 -6.28
N GLU A 58 -5.93 0.43 -6.54
CA GLU A 58 -7.36 0.67 -6.73
C GLU A 58 -8.03 1.15 -5.44
N CYS A 59 -7.65 0.55 -4.29
CA CYS A 59 -8.20 1.00 -3.02
C CYS A 59 -7.63 2.35 -2.57
N ALA A 60 -6.35 2.61 -2.81
CA ALA A 60 -5.74 3.92 -2.56
C ALA A 60 -6.38 5.02 -3.43
N ALA A 61 -6.73 4.71 -4.68
CA ALA A 61 -7.47 5.65 -5.53
C ALA A 61 -8.90 5.88 -5.03
N LEU A 62 -9.56 4.85 -4.49
CA LEU A 62 -10.90 4.97 -3.90
C LEU A 62 -10.89 5.82 -2.62
N ASP A 63 -9.87 5.64 -1.78
CA ASP A 63 -9.57 6.45 -0.59
C ASP A 63 -9.36 7.92 -0.97
N ALA A 64 -8.46 8.18 -1.92
CA ALA A 64 -8.24 9.51 -2.49
C ALA A 64 -9.51 10.18 -3.02
N ALA A 65 -10.37 9.43 -3.71
CA ALA A 65 -11.61 9.94 -4.25
C ALA A 65 -12.71 10.18 -3.20
N SER A 66 -12.65 9.47 -2.05
CA SER A 66 -13.71 9.51 -1.04
C SER A 66 -13.44 10.52 0.07
N ASP A 67 -12.17 10.73 0.44
CA ASP A 67 -11.82 11.58 1.59
C ASP A 67 -10.43 12.26 1.49
N ASP A 68 -9.93 12.54 0.28
CA ASP A 68 -8.64 13.22 0.04
C ASP A 68 -7.41 12.43 0.51
N ALA A 69 -7.50 11.09 0.45
CA ALA A 69 -6.42 10.16 0.77
C ALA A 69 -6.02 10.22 2.23
N SER A 70 -7.00 10.06 3.11
CA SER A 70 -6.79 9.98 4.56
C SER A 70 -5.79 8.87 4.93
N GLY A 71 -5.64 7.87 4.06
CA GLY A 71 -4.69 6.79 4.17
C GLY A 71 -5.35 5.51 4.68
N PRO A 72 -4.60 4.40 4.72
CA PRO A 72 -5.17 3.04 4.83
C PRO A 72 -5.99 2.73 6.10
N ARG A 73 -5.99 3.60 7.12
CA ARG A 73 -6.58 3.30 8.44
C ARG A 73 -7.55 4.37 8.95
N THR A 74 -7.90 5.36 8.15
CA THR A 74 -8.74 6.49 8.55
C THR A 74 -9.71 6.84 7.42
N GLY A 75 -10.76 7.59 7.73
CA GLY A 75 -11.72 8.03 6.73
C GLY A 75 -12.79 6.98 6.38
N LYS A 76 -13.47 7.18 5.24
CA LYS A 76 -14.62 6.39 4.77
C LYS A 76 -14.20 5.15 4.00
N VAL A 77 -12.93 5.09 3.59
CA VAL A 77 -12.32 3.94 2.92
C VAL A 77 -11.09 3.54 3.70
N ARG A 78 -11.02 2.29 4.16
CA ARG A 78 -9.84 1.75 4.83
C ARG A 78 -9.36 0.50 4.13
N TRP A 79 -8.06 0.25 4.17
CA TRP A 79 -7.48 -0.91 3.53
C TRP A 79 -6.23 -1.46 4.20
N ALA A 80 -6.04 -2.77 4.06
CA ALA A 80 -4.88 -3.49 4.57
C ALA A 80 -4.24 -4.30 3.45
N GLU A 81 -2.93 -4.12 3.23
CA GLU A 81 -2.18 -4.92 2.25
C GLU A 81 -2.21 -6.40 2.63
N CYS A 82 -2.46 -7.25 1.64
CA CYS A 82 -2.45 -8.70 1.83
C CYS A 82 -0.98 -9.18 1.85
N SER A 83 -0.65 -10.08 2.77
CA SER A 83 0.72 -10.61 2.91
C SER A 83 1.08 -11.64 1.84
N ALA A 84 0.08 -12.34 1.26
CA ALA A 84 0.30 -13.40 0.26
C ALA A 84 -0.81 -13.41 -0.81
N GLY A 85 -0.62 -12.64 -1.88
CA GLY A 85 -1.56 -12.61 -3.00
C GLY A 85 -2.97 -12.08 -2.65
N PRO A 86 -4.00 -12.42 -3.46
CA PRO A 86 -5.37 -11.91 -3.29
C PRO A 86 -6.18 -12.64 -2.19
N ASP A 87 -5.57 -13.60 -1.49
CA ASP A 87 -6.23 -14.28 -0.37
C ASP A 87 -6.09 -13.43 0.90
N CYS A 88 -7.03 -12.51 1.07
CA CYS A 88 -6.99 -11.45 2.08
C CYS A 88 -8.12 -11.54 3.10
N GLY A 89 -8.77 -12.69 3.24
CA GLY A 89 -10.07 -12.82 3.91
C GLY A 89 -10.14 -12.20 5.32
N GLU A 90 -9.00 -12.18 6.04
CA GLU A 90 -8.90 -11.67 7.41
C GLU A 90 -7.95 -10.46 7.57
N ALA A 91 -7.38 -9.96 6.48
CA ALA A 91 -6.41 -8.86 6.56
C ALA A 91 -7.07 -7.61 7.16
N GLY A 92 -6.70 -7.26 8.40
CA GLY A 92 -7.21 -6.07 9.08
C GLY A 92 -8.62 -6.19 9.67
N LYS A 93 -9.22 -7.38 9.77
CA LYS A 93 -10.59 -7.58 10.33
C LYS A 93 -10.66 -7.79 11.86
N PHE A 94 -9.59 -7.48 12.59
CA PHE A 94 -9.44 -7.77 14.03
C PHE A 94 -9.87 -6.61 14.95
#